data_AF-A0AAV7LHJ9-F1
#
_entry.id   AF-A0AAV7LHJ9-F1
#
_cell.length_a   1.000
_cell.length_b   1.000
_cell.length_c   1.000
_cell.angle_alpha   90.00
_cell.angle_beta   90.00
_cell.angle_gamma   90.00
#
_symmetry.space_group_name_H-M   'P 1'
#
loop_
_entity.id
_entity.type
_entity.pdbx_description
1 polymer ?
#
loop_
_entity_poly.entity_id
_entity_poly.type
_entity_poly.pdbx_seq_one_letter_code
_entity_poly.pdbx_strand_id
1 'polypeptide(L)'
;MKYYTCGPLGCWGVNTTDDIHFRLGVTPSFCQGTGWQQVAGKLSMIEVGTDGSVYGVSREGEVYRRDGITDINPLGTKWTQLYYKCYKFSHVSYDLNQIWLITKDGKTFQCEV
;
A
#
# COMPACT_ATOMS: atom_id res chain seq x y z
N MET A 1 -10.53 11.03 2.70
CA MET A 1 -9.37 10.12 2.78
C MET A 1 -9.30 9.60 4.20
N LYS A 2 -9.03 8.32 4.44
CA LYS A 2 -8.87 7.76 5.81
C LYS A 2 -7.46 7.27 6.12
N TYR A 3 -6.67 6.97 5.08
CA TYR A 3 -5.27 6.56 5.21
C TYR A 3 -4.48 7.21 4.08
N TYR A 4 -3.26 7.66 4.38
CA TYR A 4 -2.36 8.30 3.42
C TYR A 4 -0.91 8.00 3.80
N THR A 5 -0.12 7.55 2.83
CA THR A 5 1.27 7.12 2.99
C THR A 5 2.08 7.61 1.79
N CYS A 6 3.36 7.87 1.97
CA CYS A 6 4.23 8.45 0.95
C CYS A 6 5.55 7.70 0.90
N GLY A 7 6.06 7.51 -0.32
CA GLY A 7 7.40 7.02 -0.57
C GLY A 7 8.08 7.81 -1.69
N PRO A 8 9.21 7.31 -2.21
CA PRO A 8 10.03 8.05 -3.18
C PRO A 8 9.31 8.34 -4.50
N LEU A 9 8.36 7.48 -4.90
CA LEU A 9 7.68 7.55 -6.20
C LEU A 9 6.30 8.22 -6.12
N GLY A 10 5.95 8.78 -4.97
CA GLY A 10 4.68 9.45 -4.74
C GLY A 10 3.95 8.91 -3.53
N CYS A 11 2.69 9.31 -3.39
CA CYS A 11 1.88 8.96 -2.24
C CYS A 11 0.62 8.18 -2.63
N TRP A 12 0.25 7.25 -1.77
CA TRP A 12 -0.92 6.41 -1.90
C TRP A 12 -1.89 6.68 -0.76
N GLY A 13 -3.16 6.47 -1.00
CA GLY A 13 -4.18 6.62 0.03
C GLY A 13 -5.42 5.79 -0.25
N VAL A 14 -6.18 5.52 0.81
CA VAL A 14 -7.50 4.90 0.72
C VAL A 14 -8.54 5.79 1.38
N ASN A 15 -9.72 5.87 0.77
CA ASN A 15 -10.84 6.66 1.29
C ASN A 15 -11.76 5.81 2.19
N THR A 16 -12.84 6.39 2.70
CA THR A 16 -13.78 5.72 3.62
C THR A 16 -14.56 4.57 2.97
N THR A 17 -14.61 4.51 1.64
CA THR A 17 -15.23 3.44 0.83
C THR A 17 -14.21 2.40 0.34
N ASP A 18 -12.99 2.42 0.91
CA ASP A 18 -11.84 1.56 0.60
C ASP A 18 -11.27 1.73 -0.81
N ASP A 19 -11.67 2.77 -1.55
CA ASP A 19 -11.15 3.03 -2.89
C ASP A 19 -9.72 3.58 -2.81
N ILE A 20 -8.85 3.01 -3.64
CA ILE A 20 -7.43 3.30 -3.67
C ILE A 20 -7.16 4.47 -4.60
N HIS A 21 -6.32 5.40 -4.14
CA HIS A 21 -5.95 6.59 -4.88
C HIS A 21 -4.44 6.81 -4.82
N PHE A 22 -3.87 7.25 -5.93
CA PHE A 22 -2.51 7.72 -6.03
C PHE A 22 -2.49 9.25 -6.14
N ARG A 23 -1.61 9.93 -5.41
CA ARG A 23 -1.45 11.39 -5.47
C ARG A 23 -0.45 11.75 -6.56
N LEU A 24 -0.95 12.44 -7.59
CA LEU A 24 -0.14 12.89 -8.72
C LEU A 24 0.69 14.12 -8.36
N GLY A 25 1.88 14.23 -8.98
CA GLY A 25 2.71 15.43 -8.94
C GLY A 25 3.30 15.78 -7.57
N VAL A 26 3.41 14.82 -6.66
CA VAL A 26 4.09 15.04 -5.38
C VAL A 26 5.59 15.13 -5.61
N THR A 27 6.22 16.17 -5.06
CA THR A 27 7.68 16.34 -5.04
C THR A 27 8.15 16.77 -3.64
N PRO A 28 9.45 16.71 -3.32
CA PRO A 28 9.96 17.16 -2.02
C PRO A 28 9.67 18.63 -1.70
N SER A 29 9.53 19.49 -2.72
CA SER A 29 9.16 20.90 -2.57
C SER A 29 7.67 21.17 -2.77
N PHE A 30 6.90 20.17 -3.19
CA PHE A 30 5.47 20.28 -3.47
C PHE A 30 4.70 19.05 -2.97
N CYS A 31 4.62 18.92 -1.65
CA CYS A 31 3.96 17.78 -0.97
C CYS A 31 2.45 17.71 -1.22
N GLN A 32 1.84 18.83 -1.65
CA GLN A 32 0.43 18.88 -1.94
C GLN A 32 0.10 18.03 -3.16
N GLY A 33 0.93 17.99 -4.20
CA GLY A 33 0.62 17.31 -5.46
C GLY A 33 -0.55 17.95 -6.24
N THR A 34 -0.70 17.57 -7.49
CA THR A 34 -1.60 18.23 -8.46
C THR A 34 -3.01 17.64 -8.49
N GLY A 35 -3.18 16.39 -8.04
CA GLY A 35 -4.49 15.74 -8.05
C GLY A 35 -4.44 14.30 -7.57
N TRP A 36 -5.59 13.62 -7.68
CA TRP A 36 -5.73 12.21 -7.34
C TRP A 36 -6.11 11.41 -8.57
N GLN A 37 -5.50 10.23 -8.71
CA GLN A 37 -5.90 9.24 -9.68
C GLN A 37 -6.39 7.99 -8.96
N GLN A 38 -7.60 7.54 -9.26
CA GLN A 38 -8.12 6.31 -8.71
C GLN A 38 -7.38 5.11 -9.31
N VAL A 39 -6.98 4.17 -8.47
CA VAL A 39 -6.38 2.90 -8.85
C VAL A 39 -7.37 1.79 -8.53
N ALA A 40 -7.61 0.89 -9.47
CA ALA A 40 -8.57 -0.20 -9.29
C ALA A 40 -8.20 -1.09 -8.08
N GLY A 41 -9.21 -1.56 -7.36
CA GLY A 41 -9.08 -2.39 -6.16
C GLY A 41 -9.72 -1.73 -4.93
N LYS A 42 -9.78 -2.48 -3.82
CA LYS A 42 -10.28 -1.99 -2.53
C LYS A 42 -9.37 -2.42 -1.40
N LEU A 43 -8.89 -1.44 -0.62
CA LEU A 43 -8.02 -1.67 0.53
C LEU A 43 -8.47 -0.82 1.72
N SER A 44 -8.36 -1.40 2.90
CA SER A 44 -8.67 -0.74 4.17
C SER A 44 -7.52 0.13 4.67
N MET A 45 -6.28 -0.22 4.32
CA MET A 45 -5.05 0.53 4.56
C MET A 45 -3.99 0.19 3.50
N ILE A 46 -3.00 1.05 3.34
CA ILE A 46 -1.95 0.94 2.30
C ILE A 46 -0.64 1.57 2.82
N GLU A 47 0.50 0.97 2.52
CA GLU A 47 1.85 1.44 2.89
C GLU A 47 2.81 1.44 1.70
N VAL A 48 3.78 2.36 1.73
CA VAL A 48 4.86 2.48 0.74
C VAL A 48 6.20 2.32 1.45
N GLY A 49 7.04 1.41 0.98
CA GLY A 49 8.42 1.21 1.45
C GLY A 49 9.40 2.22 0.85
N THR A 50 10.62 2.30 1.41
CA THR A 50 11.62 3.26 0.92
C THR A 50 12.18 2.93 -0.47
N ASP A 51 11.96 1.71 -0.94
CA ASP A 51 12.27 1.25 -2.30
C ASP A 51 11.12 1.50 -3.30
N GLY A 52 10.01 2.10 -2.86
CA GLY A 52 8.81 2.33 -3.67
C GLY A 52 7.85 1.14 -3.73
N SER A 53 8.15 0.03 -3.05
CA SER A 53 7.24 -1.11 -2.96
C SER A 53 5.95 -0.72 -2.22
N VAL A 54 4.80 -1.21 -2.70
CA VAL A 54 3.49 -0.87 -2.13
C VAL A 54 2.74 -2.12 -1.72
N TYR A 55 2.27 -2.10 -0.47
CA TYR A 55 1.48 -3.17 0.13
C TYR A 55 0.23 -2.61 0.77
N GLY A 56 -0.80 -3.43 0.93
CA GLY A 56 -1.97 -3.04 1.69
C GLY A 56 -2.83 -4.21 2.10
N VAL A 57 -3.81 -3.93 2.94
CA VAL A 57 -4.72 -4.93 3.52
C VAL A 57 -6.17 -4.60 3.17
N SER A 58 -6.93 -5.56 2.63
CA SER A 58 -8.37 -5.42 2.38
C SER A 58 -9.18 -5.41 3.68
N ARG A 59 -10.45 -5.01 3.62
CA ARG A 59 -11.35 -5.05 4.80
C ARG A 59 -11.51 -6.48 5.33
N GLU A 60 -11.45 -7.46 4.43
CA GLU A 60 -11.53 -8.89 4.69
C GLU A 60 -10.27 -9.42 5.38
N GLY A 61 -9.18 -8.65 5.37
CA GLY A 61 -7.90 -8.96 6.00
C GLY A 61 -6.94 -9.72 5.09
N GLU A 62 -7.09 -9.57 3.78
CA GLU A 62 -6.19 -10.14 2.78
C GLU A 62 -5.09 -9.13 2.45
N VAL A 63 -3.87 -9.63 2.27
CA VAL A 63 -2.70 -8.79 1.98
C VAL A 63 -2.45 -8.78 0.48
N TYR A 64 -2.16 -7.61 -0.06
CA TYR A 64 -1.84 -7.41 -1.47
C TYR A 64 -0.54 -6.65 -1.63
N ARG A 65 0.22 -7.02 -2.68
CA ARG A 65 1.36 -6.28 -3.21
C ARG A 65 0.97 -5.63 -4.53
N ARG A 66 1.41 -4.40 -4.77
CA ARG A 66 1.33 -3.75 -6.08
C ARG A 66 2.54 -4.14 -6.92
N ASP A 67 2.32 -4.76 -8.06
CA ASP A 67 3.38 -5.16 -8.99
C ASP A 67 3.61 -4.09 -10.06
N GLY A 68 4.83 -4.08 -10.62
CA GLY A 68 5.18 -3.29 -11.81
C GLY A 68 5.40 -1.80 -11.57
N ILE A 69 5.55 -1.39 -10.30
CA ILE A 69 5.96 -0.03 -9.93
C ILE A 69 7.40 0.19 -10.38
N THR A 70 7.63 1.31 -11.05
CA THR A 70 8.96 1.80 -11.45
C THR A 70 8.95 3.32 -11.46
N ASP A 71 10.12 3.96 -11.61
CA ASP A 71 10.23 5.43 -11.72
C ASP A 71 9.43 6.01 -12.88
N ILE A 72 9.29 5.25 -13.97
CA ILE A 72 8.50 5.65 -15.16
C ILE A 72 7.02 5.24 -15.06
N ASN A 73 6.69 4.29 -14.19
CA ASN A 73 5.33 3.82 -13.95
C ASN A 73 5.04 3.73 -12.44
N PRO A 74 4.87 4.87 -11.75
CA PRO A 74 4.67 4.89 -10.30
C PRO A 74 3.35 4.25 -9.85
N LEU A 75 2.37 4.11 -10.76
CA LEU A 75 1.08 3.46 -10.46
C LEU A 75 1.16 1.93 -10.47
N GLY A 76 2.25 1.34 -10.98
CA GLY A 76 2.34 -0.08 -11.21
C GLY A 76 1.30 -0.60 -12.20
N THR A 77 1.10 -1.91 -12.23
CA THR A 77 0.25 -2.58 -13.23
C THR A 77 -0.92 -3.31 -12.60
N LYS A 78 -0.67 -4.11 -11.54
CA LYS A 78 -1.69 -4.98 -10.94
C LYS A 78 -1.48 -5.19 -9.45
N TRP A 79 -2.54 -5.65 -8.78
CA TRP A 79 -2.47 -6.18 -7.43
C TRP A 79 -2.29 -7.69 -7.47
N THR A 80 -1.35 -8.19 -6.66
CA THR A 80 -1.14 -9.62 -6.44
C THR A 80 -1.41 -9.92 -4.98
N GLN A 81 -2.32 -10.88 -4.73
CA GLN A 81 -2.65 -11.31 -3.37
C GLN A 81 -1.53 -12.17 -2.80
N LEU A 82 -1.11 -11.87 -1.58
CA LEU A 82 -0.23 -12.71 -0.78
C LEU A 82 -1.08 -13.61 0.10
N TYR A 83 -1.05 -14.91 -0.18
CA TYR A 83 -1.94 -15.86 0.48
C TYR A 83 -1.35 -16.38 1.80
N TYR A 84 -2.01 -16.04 2.91
CA TYR A 84 -1.68 -16.53 4.24
C TYR A 84 -2.83 -17.41 4.75
N LYS A 85 -2.62 -18.73 4.73
CA LYS A 85 -3.67 -19.76 4.83
C LYS A 85 -4.64 -19.62 6.01
N CYS A 86 -4.19 -19.12 7.16
CA CYS A 86 -4.98 -19.13 8.40
C CYS A 86 -5.09 -17.75 9.07
N TYR A 87 -4.51 -16.70 8.49
CA TYR A 87 -4.41 -15.41 9.14
C TYR A 87 -5.14 -14.34 8.34
N LYS A 88 -5.83 -13.47 9.07
CA LYS A 88 -6.44 -12.25 8.55
C LYS A 88 -5.72 -11.08 9.19
N PHE A 89 -5.35 -10.11 8.38
CA PHE A 89 -4.53 -8.98 8.80
C PHE A 89 -5.37 -7.72 8.96
N SER A 90 -4.89 -6.82 9.81
CA SER A 90 -5.42 -5.47 9.98
C SER A 90 -4.43 -4.40 9.51
N HIS A 91 -3.14 -4.74 9.44
CA HIS A 91 -2.10 -3.79 9.06
C HIS A 91 -0.90 -4.51 8.43
N VAL A 92 -0.23 -3.82 7.50
CA VAL A 92 1.01 -4.24 6.87
C VAL A 92 1.96 -3.05 6.78
N SER A 93 3.24 -3.26 7.00
CA SER A 93 4.32 -2.35 6.62
C SER A 93 5.44 -3.14 5.97
N TYR A 94 6.25 -2.49 5.15
CA TYR A 94 7.36 -3.11 4.45
C TYR A 94 8.55 -2.16 4.37
N ASP A 95 9.73 -2.67 4.65
CA ASP A 95 10.99 -1.97 4.42
C ASP A 95 12.16 -2.95 4.31
N LEU A 96 13.16 -2.64 3.46
CA LEU A 96 14.39 -3.41 3.29
C LEU A 96 14.20 -4.94 3.23
N ASN A 97 13.36 -5.42 2.30
CA ASN A 97 12.98 -6.83 2.12
C ASN A 97 12.33 -7.50 3.34
N GLN A 98 11.83 -6.72 4.29
CA GLN A 98 11.09 -7.23 5.44
C GLN A 98 9.66 -6.73 5.40
N ILE A 99 8.72 -7.67 5.52
CA ILE A 99 7.31 -7.38 5.69
C ILE A 99 6.90 -7.60 7.15
N TRP A 100 6.22 -6.61 7.70
CA TRP A 100 5.67 -6.61 9.05
C TRP A 100 4.16 -6.65 8.95
N LEU A 101 3.54 -7.59 9.67
CA LEU A 101 2.11 -7.82 9.59
C LEU A 101 1.51 -7.85 10.99
N ILE A 102 0.33 -7.25 11.13
CA ILE A 102 -0.49 -7.35 12.35
C ILE A 102 -1.78 -8.05 11.98
N THR A 103 -2.08 -9.15 12.68
CA THR A 103 -3.35 -9.88 12.51
C THR A 103 -4.51 -9.13 13.17
N LYS A 104 -5.74 -9.45 12.78
CA LYS A 104 -6.95 -8.88 13.40
C LYS A 104 -7.08 -9.18 14.90
N ASP A 105 -6.45 -10.24 15.39
CA ASP A 105 -6.35 -10.60 16.81
C ASP A 105 -5.09 -10.02 17.50
N GLY A 106 -4.33 -9.15 16.82
CA GLY A 106 -3.23 -8.38 17.41
C GLY A 106 -1.88 -9.10 17.46
N LYS A 107 -1.71 -10.24 16.78
CA LYS A 107 -0.41 -10.91 16.68
C LYS A 107 0.45 -10.25 15.61
N THR A 108 1.75 -10.17 15.88
CA THR A 108 2.74 -9.62 14.97
C THR A 108 3.49 -10.74 14.24
N PHE A 109 3.70 -10.56 12.95
CA PHE A 109 4.54 -11.40 12.12
C PHE A 109 5.59 -10.54 11.42
N GLN A 110 6.78 -11.13 11.24
CA GLN A 110 7.87 -10.57 10.47
C GLN A 110 8.30 -11.65 9.47
N CYS A 111 8.43 -11.30 8.20
CA CYS A 111 8.90 -12.21 7.17
C CYS A 111 9.89 -11.50 6.24
N GLU A 112 10.89 -12.24 5.76
CA GLU A 112 11.74 -11.82 4.65
C GLU A 112 11.03 -12.13 3.33
N VAL A 113 11.18 -11.25 2.33
CA VAL A 113 10.47 -11.32 1.03
C VAL A 113 11.44 -11.23 -0.14
#